data_AF-A0A3M1S616-F1
#
_entry.id   AF-A0A3M1S616-F1
#
_cell.length_a   1.000
_cell.length_b   1.000
_cell.length_c   1.000
_cell.angle_alpha   90.00
_cell.angle_beta   90.00
_cell.angle_gamma   90.00
#
_symmetry.space_group_name_H-M   'P 1'
#
loop_
_entity.id
_entity.type
_entity.pdbx_description
1 polymer ?
#
loop_
_entity_poly.entity_id
_entity_poly.type
_entity_poly.pdbx_seq_one_letter_code
_entity_poly.pdbx_strand_id
1 'polypeptide(L)'
;MLDLVLANLKARPFRTTICIIGVAIGVTLVLLFSGLAIGISNDMARRAANWKAEIVFTRPGAMELTSASPSLSTNYVERLMKIDGVKSAVPVIRYVSPNPKGRWGFQQLDGVDWESFASMNQMRIIEGRPPVANDEVIVDERQMRAENHKIGDTINLFGDRPYKIVGVFSPPSGARIKMSLSAMQEAIESPNKCTYILVKVKDGKDPEQVANRINQALPGNKINLTRDLIIDAQDRVPGLNKFLRVLIGLGAFVSAIFVLLSMYTTITERQREIGILKSLGASKGFIISVIESEALLIGVIGIIIGLVFSIISASLIRNYLELAVEFTTQWILIAILISLVGSLLGAFYPAWKASKIDPVETMANE
;
A
#
# COMPACT_ATOMS: atom_id res chain seq x y z
N MET A 1 41.14 7.53 9.60
CA MET A 1 40.49 6.99 8.38
C MET A 1 39.21 7.76 8.06
N LEU A 2 38.28 7.91 9.00
CA LEU A 2 37.04 8.71 8.83
C LEU A 2 37.29 10.19 8.47
N ASP A 3 38.27 10.86 9.09
CA ASP A 3 38.57 12.27 8.76
C ASP A 3 39.03 12.47 7.31
N LEU A 4 39.75 11.48 6.78
CA LEU A 4 40.22 11.49 5.39
C LEU A 4 39.06 11.30 4.40
N VAL A 5 38.07 10.46 4.77
CA VAL A 5 36.83 10.27 4.01
C VAL A 5 35.96 11.54 4.04
N LEU A 6 35.79 12.14 5.22
CA LEU A 6 35.03 13.39 5.40
C LEU A 6 35.65 14.57 4.64
N ALA A 7 36.98 14.66 4.63
CA ALA A 7 37.70 15.68 3.86
C ALA A 7 37.50 15.50 2.34
N ASN A 8 37.56 14.26 1.84
CA ASN A 8 37.33 13.96 0.43
C ASN A 8 35.92 14.34 -0.04
N LEU A 9 34.91 14.05 0.77
CA LEU A 9 33.51 14.37 0.42
C LEU A 9 33.23 15.87 0.37
N LYS A 10 33.89 16.65 1.24
CA LYS A 10 33.78 18.12 1.26
C LYS A 10 34.50 18.79 0.08
N ALA A 11 35.53 18.16 -0.47
CA ALA A 11 36.28 18.73 -1.60
C ALA A 11 35.44 18.86 -2.88
N ARG A 12 34.40 18.04 -3.06
CA ARG A 12 33.51 18.07 -4.25
C ARG A 12 32.03 17.87 -3.89
N PRO A 13 31.37 18.89 -3.32
CA PRO A 13 30.05 18.76 -2.71
C PRO A 13 28.93 18.41 -3.71
N PHE A 14 28.95 18.97 -4.92
CA PHE A 14 27.89 18.77 -5.92
C PHE A 14 27.72 17.30 -6.31
N ARG A 15 28.84 16.61 -6.51
CA ARG A 15 28.87 15.21 -6.94
C ARG A 15 28.49 14.26 -5.81
N THR A 16 29.06 14.46 -4.62
CA THR A 16 28.68 13.72 -3.42
C THR A 16 27.17 13.78 -3.23
N THR A 17 26.58 14.96 -3.45
CA THR A 17 25.13 15.18 -3.38
C THR A 17 24.37 14.34 -4.41
N ILE A 18 24.80 14.29 -5.67
CA ILE A 18 24.16 13.45 -6.72
C ILE A 18 24.16 11.97 -6.32
N CYS A 19 25.23 11.47 -5.70
CA CYS A 19 25.32 10.06 -5.29
C CYS A 19 24.37 9.75 -4.15
N ILE A 20 24.38 10.62 -3.15
CA ILE A 20 23.49 10.56 -2.01
C ILE A 20 22.04 10.58 -2.48
N ILE A 21 21.70 11.43 -3.47
CA ILE A 21 20.38 11.48 -4.09
C ILE A 21 20.06 10.15 -4.81
N GLY A 22 20.99 9.58 -5.58
CA GLY A 22 20.79 8.30 -6.26
C GLY A 22 20.45 7.15 -5.31
N VAL A 23 21.20 7.04 -4.20
CA VAL A 23 20.93 6.06 -3.13
C VAL A 23 19.59 6.37 -2.44
N ALA A 24 19.33 7.65 -2.13
CA ALA A 24 18.09 8.09 -1.48
C ALA A 24 16.85 7.78 -2.34
N ILE A 25 16.93 7.93 -3.66
CA ILE A 25 15.86 7.56 -4.61
C ILE A 25 15.59 6.07 -4.54
N GLY A 26 16.64 5.23 -4.54
CA GLY A 26 16.50 3.77 -4.42
C GLY A 26 15.76 3.37 -3.15
N VAL A 27 16.17 3.91 -2.00
CA VAL A 27 15.50 3.69 -0.70
C VAL A 27 14.05 4.16 -0.74
N THR A 28 13.82 5.36 -1.26
CA THR A 28 12.49 5.98 -1.31
C THR A 28 11.53 5.16 -2.16
N LEU A 29 11.96 4.69 -3.32
CA LEU A 29 11.17 3.83 -4.18
C LEU A 29 10.78 2.53 -3.47
N VAL A 30 11.75 1.80 -2.90
CA VAL A 30 11.48 0.53 -2.21
C VAL A 30 10.48 0.72 -1.07
N LEU A 31 10.66 1.75 -0.24
CA LEU A 31 9.78 2.02 0.91
C LEU A 31 8.39 2.48 0.49
N LEU A 32 8.28 3.41 -0.46
CA LEU A 32 6.97 3.91 -0.89
C LEU A 32 6.13 2.81 -1.54
N PHE A 33 6.72 2.00 -2.43
CA PHE A 33 5.97 0.94 -3.09
C PHE A 33 5.57 -0.19 -2.13
N SER A 34 6.50 -0.65 -1.29
CA SER A 34 6.17 -1.67 -0.29
C SER A 34 5.17 -1.15 0.73
N GLY A 35 5.35 0.09 1.20
CA GLY A 35 4.44 0.71 2.16
C GLY A 35 3.06 0.98 1.60
N LEU A 36 2.94 1.31 0.32
CA LEU A 36 1.66 1.44 -0.38
C LEU A 36 0.98 0.08 -0.54
N ALA A 37 1.72 -0.94 -0.98
CA ALA A 37 1.19 -2.30 -1.14
C ALA A 37 0.65 -2.86 0.18
N ILE A 38 1.43 -2.73 1.26
CA ILE A 38 1.04 -3.17 2.60
C ILE A 38 -0.08 -2.30 3.16
N GLY A 39 0.01 -0.98 3.01
CA GLY A 39 -0.98 -0.05 3.55
C GLY A 39 -2.36 -0.27 2.94
N ILE A 40 -2.46 -0.43 1.61
CA ILE A 40 -3.73 -0.78 0.94
C ILE A 40 -4.24 -2.14 1.44
N SER A 41 -3.37 -3.15 1.48
CA SER A 41 -3.71 -4.51 1.91
C SER A 41 -4.23 -4.55 3.36
N ASN A 42 -3.52 -3.92 4.30
CA ASN A 42 -3.90 -3.82 5.71
C ASN A 42 -5.16 -2.98 5.90
N ASP A 43 -5.34 -1.90 5.14
CA ASP A 43 -6.56 -1.10 5.20
C ASP A 43 -7.79 -1.88 4.73
N MET A 44 -7.64 -2.68 3.68
CA MET A 44 -8.69 -3.60 3.22
C MET A 44 -8.94 -4.69 4.27
N ALA A 45 -7.90 -5.31 4.81
CA ALA A 45 -8.00 -6.38 5.79
C ALA A 45 -8.68 -5.92 7.08
N ARG A 46 -8.33 -4.75 7.63
CA ARG A 46 -8.97 -4.19 8.83
C ARG A 46 -10.45 -3.88 8.61
N ARG A 47 -10.82 -3.36 7.43
CA ARG A 47 -12.23 -3.09 7.08
C ARG A 47 -13.03 -4.37 6.88
N ALA A 48 -12.40 -5.42 6.35
CA ALA A 48 -13.01 -6.74 6.19
C ALA A 48 -13.11 -7.48 7.53
N ALA A 49 -12.13 -7.35 8.43
CA ALA A 49 -12.14 -7.96 9.76
C ALA A 49 -13.27 -7.43 10.67
N ASN A 50 -13.78 -6.24 10.37
CA ASN A 50 -14.96 -5.69 11.04
C ASN A 50 -16.28 -6.27 10.51
N TRP A 51 -16.25 -7.16 9.51
CA TRP A 51 -17.41 -7.99 9.18
C TRP A 51 -17.55 -9.09 10.23
N LYS A 52 -18.65 -9.04 10.98
CA LYS A 52 -19.00 -10.04 11.99
C LYS A 52 -19.92 -11.13 11.45
N ALA A 53 -20.15 -11.14 10.14
CA ALA A 53 -20.82 -12.23 9.43
C ALA A 53 -19.81 -13.31 9.08
N GLU A 54 -20.15 -14.56 9.26
CA GLU A 54 -19.25 -15.69 9.01
C GLU A 54 -19.27 -16.13 7.54
N ILE A 55 -20.35 -15.83 6.81
CA ILE A 55 -20.56 -16.28 5.43
C ILE A 55 -20.92 -15.09 4.52
N VAL A 56 -20.35 -15.08 3.32
CA VAL A 56 -20.70 -14.16 2.23
C VAL A 56 -21.28 -14.95 1.06
N PHE A 57 -22.53 -14.67 0.73
CA PHE A 57 -23.28 -15.30 -0.35
C PHE A 57 -23.33 -14.40 -1.58
N THR A 58 -22.81 -14.87 -2.71
CA THR A 58 -22.64 -14.10 -3.95
C THR A 58 -23.06 -14.88 -5.19
N ARG A 59 -23.32 -14.17 -6.28
CA ARG A 59 -23.27 -14.75 -7.64
C ARG A 59 -21.80 -14.88 -8.09
N PRO A 60 -21.45 -15.88 -8.92
CA PRO A 60 -20.14 -15.92 -9.57
C PRO A 60 -19.85 -14.60 -10.30
N GLY A 61 -18.66 -14.01 -10.08
CA GLY A 61 -18.27 -12.73 -10.67
C GLY A 61 -18.91 -11.47 -10.06
N ALA A 62 -19.75 -11.58 -9.02
CA ALA A 62 -20.43 -10.40 -8.45
C ALA A 62 -19.51 -9.47 -7.65
N MET A 63 -18.45 -10.03 -7.04
CA MET A 63 -17.48 -9.29 -6.24
C MET A 63 -16.08 -9.45 -6.84
N GLU A 64 -15.71 -8.52 -7.72
CA GLU A 64 -14.34 -8.37 -8.19
C GLU A 64 -13.66 -7.19 -7.48
N LEU A 65 -12.34 -7.08 -7.64
CA LEU A 65 -11.55 -6.05 -6.96
C LEU A 65 -11.88 -4.63 -7.47
N THR A 66 -12.09 -4.51 -8.78
CA THR A 66 -12.27 -3.23 -9.49
C THR A 66 -13.69 -3.03 -10.00
N SER A 67 -14.56 -4.02 -9.83
CA SER A 67 -15.95 -3.97 -10.28
C SER A 67 -16.85 -4.72 -9.31
N ALA A 68 -18.08 -4.25 -9.18
CA ALA A 68 -19.11 -4.91 -8.39
C ALA A 68 -20.41 -4.88 -9.17
N SER A 69 -21.03 -6.05 -9.34
CA SER A 69 -22.28 -6.18 -10.09
C SER A 69 -23.42 -6.53 -9.14
N PRO A 70 -24.49 -5.71 -9.06
CA PRO A 70 -25.70 -6.04 -8.30
C PRO A 70 -26.51 -7.11 -9.05
N SER A 71 -25.98 -8.33 -9.09
CA SER A 71 -26.54 -9.44 -9.88
C SER A 71 -27.38 -10.41 -9.05
N LEU A 72 -27.37 -10.27 -7.72
CA LEU A 72 -28.07 -11.15 -6.78
C LEU A 72 -29.40 -10.55 -6.35
N SER A 73 -30.48 -11.33 -6.34
CA SER A 73 -31.78 -10.83 -5.87
C SER A 73 -31.84 -10.75 -4.34
N THR A 74 -32.42 -9.68 -3.81
CA THR A 74 -32.70 -9.52 -2.38
C THR A 74 -33.67 -10.56 -1.83
N ASN A 75 -34.50 -11.19 -2.67
CA ASN A 75 -35.40 -12.28 -2.28
C ASN A 75 -34.67 -13.51 -1.70
N TYR A 76 -33.36 -13.63 -1.96
CA TYR A 76 -32.55 -14.67 -1.33
C TYR A 76 -32.43 -14.49 0.19
N VAL A 77 -32.63 -13.28 0.72
CA VAL A 77 -32.60 -13.03 2.17
C VAL A 77 -33.64 -13.90 2.89
N GLU A 78 -34.88 -13.91 2.43
CA GLU A 78 -35.94 -14.74 3.03
C GLU A 78 -35.65 -16.24 2.90
N ARG A 79 -35.06 -16.66 1.78
CA ARG A 79 -34.70 -18.06 1.56
C ARG A 79 -33.56 -18.50 2.48
N LEU A 80 -32.56 -17.64 2.68
CA LEU A 80 -31.42 -17.87 3.58
C LEU A 80 -31.89 -17.93 5.04
N MET A 81 -32.80 -17.07 5.45
CA MET A 81 -33.37 -17.07 6.82
C MET A 81 -34.13 -18.35 7.17
N LYS A 82 -34.65 -19.09 6.17
CA LYS A 82 -35.33 -20.38 6.36
C LYS A 82 -34.37 -21.56 6.59
N ILE A 83 -33.07 -21.38 6.36
CA ILE A 83 -32.07 -22.46 6.48
C ILE A 83 -31.64 -22.61 7.94
N ASP A 84 -31.63 -23.85 8.44
CA ASP A 84 -31.18 -24.12 9.81
C ASP A 84 -29.69 -23.77 10.00
N GLY A 85 -29.44 -22.94 11.01
CA GLY A 85 -28.12 -22.40 11.34
C GLY A 85 -27.94 -20.92 10.97
N VAL A 86 -28.82 -20.33 10.16
CA VAL A 86 -28.78 -18.89 9.84
C VAL A 86 -29.47 -18.07 10.94
N LYS A 87 -28.77 -17.07 11.47
CA LYS A 87 -29.27 -16.13 12.50
C LYS A 87 -29.80 -14.84 11.87
N SER A 88 -29.07 -14.27 10.92
CA SER A 88 -29.49 -13.10 10.16
C SER A 88 -28.87 -13.09 8.77
N ALA A 89 -29.55 -12.46 7.81
CA ALA A 89 -29.08 -12.28 6.45
C ALA A 89 -29.30 -10.82 6.04
N VAL A 90 -28.24 -10.15 5.60
CA VAL A 90 -28.26 -8.71 5.29
C VAL A 90 -27.76 -8.49 3.86
N PRO A 91 -28.61 -7.99 2.95
CA PRO A 91 -28.21 -7.67 1.59
C PRO A 91 -27.37 -6.39 1.57
N VAL A 92 -26.33 -6.40 0.75
CA VAL A 92 -25.43 -5.26 0.56
C VAL A 92 -25.19 -5.05 -0.93
N ILE A 93 -25.39 -3.81 -1.39
CA ILE A 93 -24.84 -3.37 -2.66
C ILE A 93 -23.49 -2.78 -2.40
N ARG A 94 -22.49 -3.22 -3.15
CA ARG A 94 -21.22 -2.51 -3.27
C ARG A 94 -21.18 -1.84 -4.62
N TYR A 95 -20.92 -0.55 -4.62
CA TYR A 95 -20.68 0.25 -5.81
C TYR A 95 -19.24 0.73 -5.81
N VAL A 96 -18.58 0.60 -6.95
CA VAL A 96 -17.18 1.02 -7.15
C VAL A 96 -17.18 1.94 -8.36
N SER A 97 -16.71 3.18 -8.18
CA SER A 97 -16.53 4.14 -9.27
C SER A 97 -15.11 4.71 -9.26
N PRO A 98 -14.63 5.25 -10.39
CA PRO A 98 -13.48 6.16 -10.36
C PRO A 98 -13.73 7.29 -9.37
N ASN A 99 -12.67 7.82 -8.75
CA ASN A 99 -12.81 8.93 -7.82
C ASN A 99 -13.35 10.18 -8.58
N PRO A 100 -14.50 10.75 -8.16
CA PRO A 100 -15.13 11.87 -8.86
C PRO A 100 -14.27 13.14 -8.90
N LYS A 101 -13.29 13.28 -7.99
CA LYS A 101 -12.35 14.42 -7.97
C LYS A 101 -11.17 14.25 -8.94
N GLY A 102 -11.21 13.28 -9.85
CA GLY A 102 -10.14 12.99 -10.80
C GLY A 102 -8.85 12.46 -10.14
N ARG A 103 -8.93 12.05 -8.87
CA ARG A 103 -7.79 11.49 -8.13
C ARG A 103 -7.56 10.03 -8.52
N TRP A 104 -6.30 9.59 -8.49
CA TRP A 104 -5.97 8.19 -8.74
C TRP A 104 -6.58 7.30 -7.64
N GLY A 105 -7.47 6.38 -8.03
CA GLY A 105 -8.10 5.43 -7.11
C GLY A 105 -9.57 5.20 -7.42
N PHE A 106 -10.19 4.34 -6.62
CA PHE A 106 -11.61 4.04 -6.70
C PHE A 106 -12.32 4.55 -5.44
N GLN A 107 -13.49 5.16 -5.63
CA GLN A 107 -14.42 5.43 -4.56
C GLN A 107 -15.33 4.20 -4.41
N GLN A 108 -15.45 3.70 -3.18
CA GLN A 108 -16.36 2.62 -2.86
C GLN A 108 -17.48 3.15 -1.99
N LEU A 109 -18.71 2.77 -2.34
CA LEU A 109 -19.92 3.03 -1.58
C LEU A 109 -20.62 1.70 -1.28
N ASP A 110 -21.19 1.59 -0.09
CA ASP A 110 -22.09 0.47 0.23
C ASP A 110 -23.52 0.98 0.41
N GLY A 111 -24.47 0.39 -0.32
CA GLY A 111 -25.90 0.51 -0.07
C GLY A 111 -26.32 -0.57 0.92
N VAL A 112 -26.78 -0.18 2.11
CA VAL A 112 -27.15 -1.10 3.19
C VAL A 112 -28.44 -0.68 3.87
N ASP A 113 -29.17 -1.65 4.41
CA ASP A 113 -30.11 -1.37 5.48
C ASP A 113 -29.33 -1.13 6.78
N TRP A 114 -29.33 0.10 7.27
CA TRP A 114 -28.43 0.53 8.34
C TRP A 114 -28.63 -0.26 9.63
N GLU A 115 -29.86 -0.46 10.08
CA GLU A 115 -30.13 -1.10 11.37
C GLU A 115 -29.67 -2.56 11.38
N SER A 116 -30.04 -3.32 10.35
CA SER A 116 -29.65 -4.71 10.17
C SER A 116 -28.13 -4.86 9.99
N PHE A 117 -27.51 -3.97 9.21
CA PHE A 117 -26.07 -4.02 8.95
C PHE A 117 -25.23 -3.57 10.15
N ALA A 118 -25.67 -2.54 10.88
CA ALA A 118 -24.99 -2.02 12.07
C ALA A 118 -25.09 -3.00 13.24
N SER A 119 -26.27 -3.60 13.48
CA SER A 119 -26.45 -4.62 14.52
C SER A 119 -25.60 -5.87 14.24
N MET A 120 -25.54 -6.33 12.99
CA MET A 120 -24.71 -7.46 12.58
C MET A 120 -23.23 -7.19 12.88
N ASN A 121 -22.71 -6.02 12.48
CA ASN A 121 -21.30 -5.65 12.52
C ASN A 121 -20.87 -4.86 13.78
N GLN A 122 -21.77 -4.71 14.76
CA GLN A 122 -21.52 -3.97 16.00
C GLN A 122 -21.08 -2.52 15.76
N MET A 123 -21.69 -1.86 14.78
CA MET A 123 -21.41 -0.47 14.47
C MET A 123 -22.36 0.47 15.20
N ARG A 124 -21.87 1.69 15.42
CA ARG A 124 -22.64 2.79 16.00
C ARG A 124 -22.39 4.08 15.24
N ILE A 125 -23.37 4.96 15.30
CA ILE A 125 -23.21 6.35 14.89
C ILE A 125 -22.60 7.10 16.07
N ILE A 126 -21.49 7.78 15.83
CA ILE A 126 -20.81 8.60 16.84
C ILE A 126 -21.45 9.97 16.89
N GLU A 127 -21.75 10.52 15.71
CA GLU A 127 -22.24 11.88 15.55
C GLU A 127 -23.30 11.92 14.45
N GLY A 128 -24.37 12.70 14.64
CA GLY A 128 -25.49 12.78 13.71
C GLY A 128 -26.47 11.60 13.81
N ARG A 129 -26.99 11.14 12.67
CA ARG A 129 -28.06 10.14 12.58
C ARG A 129 -27.91 9.24 11.36
N PRO A 130 -28.64 8.11 11.25
CA PRO A 130 -28.59 7.26 10.07
C PRO A 130 -29.24 7.95 8.86
N PRO A 131 -28.90 7.51 7.63
CA PRO A 131 -29.51 8.03 6.42
C PRO A 131 -30.95 7.50 6.33
N VAL A 132 -31.91 8.42 6.19
CA VAL A 132 -33.34 8.10 6.07
C VAL A 132 -33.84 8.45 4.67
N ALA A 133 -33.42 9.60 4.14
CA ALA A 133 -33.78 10.02 2.79
C ALA A 133 -32.81 9.44 1.73
N ASN A 134 -33.26 9.41 0.47
CA ASN A 134 -32.50 8.80 -0.61
C ASN A 134 -31.27 9.61 -1.03
N ASP A 135 -31.20 10.89 -0.66
CA ASP A 135 -30.09 11.82 -0.88
C ASP A 135 -29.18 11.96 0.34
N GLU A 136 -29.27 11.05 1.31
CA GLU A 136 -28.47 11.10 2.54
C GLU A 136 -27.40 10.00 2.60
N VAL A 137 -26.24 10.37 3.12
CA VAL A 137 -25.10 9.46 3.32
C VAL A 137 -24.56 9.58 4.74
N ILE A 138 -23.94 8.49 5.18
CA ILE A 138 -23.10 8.47 6.38
C ILE A 138 -21.69 8.07 5.99
N VAL A 139 -20.73 8.58 6.75
CA VAL A 139 -19.32 8.56 6.39
C VAL A 139 -18.49 8.10 7.59
N ASP A 140 -17.36 7.43 7.38
CA ASP A 140 -16.46 7.06 8.48
C ASP A 140 -15.62 8.25 8.98
N GLU A 141 -15.06 8.15 10.19
CA GLU A 141 -14.25 9.21 10.77
C GLU A 141 -13.05 9.61 9.90
N ARG A 142 -12.48 8.65 9.16
CA ARG A 142 -11.28 8.90 8.36
C ARG A 142 -11.61 9.72 7.13
N GLN A 143 -12.71 9.41 6.44
CA GLN A 143 -13.16 10.15 5.27
C GLN A 143 -13.58 11.58 5.68
N MET A 144 -14.25 11.73 6.83
CA MET A 144 -14.56 13.06 7.38
C MET A 144 -13.28 13.92 7.60
N ARG A 145 -12.24 13.34 8.21
CA ARG A 145 -10.97 14.05 8.46
C ARG A 145 -10.16 14.28 7.18
N ALA A 146 -10.12 13.30 6.28
CA ALA A 146 -9.31 13.38 5.07
C ALA A 146 -9.77 14.50 4.14
N GLU A 147 -11.08 14.73 4.09
CA GLU A 147 -11.68 15.75 3.21
C GLU A 147 -12.12 17.00 3.96
N ASN A 148 -11.84 17.09 5.27
CA ASN A 148 -12.30 18.15 6.17
C ASN A 148 -13.81 18.39 6.09
N HIS A 149 -14.59 17.32 5.86
CA HIS A 149 -16.04 17.38 5.81
C HIS A 149 -16.65 17.54 7.21
N LYS A 150 -17.81 18.19 7.26
CA LYS A 150 -18.65 18.35 8.45
C LYS A 150 -20.03 17.75 8.18
N ILE A 151 -20.73 17.38 9.25
CA ILE A 151 -22.12 16.95 9.14
C ILE A 151 -22.94 18.13 8.59
N GLY A 152 -23.73 17.86 7.56
CA GLY A 152 -24.49 18.84 6.80
C GLY A 152 -23.87 19.21 5.46
N ASP A 153 -22.58 18.92 5.24
CA ASP A 153 -21.94 19.11 3.94
C ASP A 153 -22.54 18.17 2.89
N THR A 154 -22.40 18.55 1.62
CA THR A 154 -22.80 17.74 0.47
C THR A 154 -21.60 17.13 -0.24
N ILE A 155 -21.75 15.88 -0.66
CA ILE A 155 -20.80 15.17 -1.52
C ILE A 155 -21.47 14.78 -2.82
N ASN A 156 -20.72 14.89 -3.91
CA ASN A 156 -21.20 14.58 -5.24
C ASN A 156 -20.97 13.09 -5.54
N LEU A 157 -22.04 12.36 -5.84
CA LEU A 157 -22.02 10.94 -6.20
C LEU A 157 -22.83 10.72 -7.49
N PHE A 158 -22.62 9.59 -8.17
CA PHE A 158 -23.41 9.19 -9.36
C PHE A 158 -23.49 10.25 -10.47
N GLY A 159 -22.35 10.84 -10.85
CA GLY A 159 -22.31 11.89 -11.87
C GLY A 159 -22.81 13.24 -11.35
N ASP A 160 -22.18 13.73 -10.28
CA ASP A 160 -22.43 15.04 -9.66
C ASP A 160 -23.80 15.28 -9.01
N ARG A 161 -24.52 14.21 -8.64
CA ARG A 161 -25.72 14.36 -7.81
C ARG A 161 -25.31 14.67 -6.36
N PRO A 162 -25.87 15.70 -5.72
CA PRO A 162 -25.50 16.07 -4.36
C PRO A 162 -26.17 15.13 -3.33
N TYR A 163 -25.38 14.61 -2.41
CA TYR A 163 -25.82 13.82 -1.26
C TYR A 163 -25.36 14.46 0.04
N LYS A 164 -26.23 14.56 1.03
CA LYS A 164 -25.95 15.21 2.31
C LYS A 164 -25.35 14.23 3.31
N ILE A 165 -24.23 14.63 3.94
CA ILE A 165 -23.64 13.90 5.07
C ILE A 165 -24.49 14.14 6.32
N VAL A 166 -25.12 13.09 6.85
CA VAL A 166 -26.02 13.20 8.02
C VAL A 166 -25.49 12.52 9.28
N GLY A 167 -24.40 11.77 9.18
CA GLY A 167 -23.81 11.13 10.34
C GLY A 167 -22.46 10.49 10.09
N VAL A 168 -21.76 10.22 11.20
CA VAL A 168 -20.43 9.61 11.24
C VAL A 168 -20.50 8.28 11.98
N PHE A 169 -19.98 7.21 11.37
CA PHE A 169 -20.04 5.86 11.96
C PHE A 169 -18.68 5.28 12.33
N SER A 170 -18.70 4.34 13.29
CA SER A 170 -17.53 3.59 13.76
C SER A 170 -17.96 2.25 14.38
N PRO A 171 -17.13 1.18 14.32
CA PRO A 171 -15.82 1.10 13.67
C PRO A 171 -15.90 1.06 12.13
N PRO A 172 -14.79 1.33 11.42
CA PRO A 172 -14.77 1.31 9.95
C PRO A 172 -15.00 -0.10 9.41
N SER A 173 -16.12 -0.34 8.72
CA SER A 173 -16.49 -1.65 8.20
C SER A 173 -17.00 -1.54 6.76
N GLY A 174 -16.45 -2.33 5.83
CA GLY A 174 -16.78 -2.22 4.40
C GLY A 174 -16.36 -0.88 3.76
N ALA A 175 -17.22 -0.29 2.93
CA ALA A 175 -17.01 1.02 2.32
C ALA A 175 -17.02 2.16 3.34
N ARG A 176 -16.26 3.23 3.08
CA ARG A 176 -16.18 4.41 3.96
C ARG A 176 -17.41 5.31 3.87
N ILE A 177 -18.14 5.25 2.76
CA ILE A 177 -19.39 5.96 2.54
C ILE A 177 -20.50 4.92 2.45
N LYS A 178 -21.61 5.16 3.15
CA LYS A 178 -22.80 4.32 3.09
C LYS A 178 -24.05 5.15 2.87
N MET A 179 -25.02 4.56 2.20
CA MET A 179 -26.37 5.07 2.09
C MET A 179 -27.38 3.94 2.23
N SER A 180 -28.67 4.28 2.24
CA SER A 180 -29.72 3.28 2.31
C SER A 180 -29.67 2.35 1.09
N LEU A 181 -30.03 1.08 1.30
CA LEU A 181 -30.09 0.08 0.23
C LEU A 181 -31.04 0.52 -0.89
N SER A 182 -32.19 1.09 -0.53
CA SER A 182 -33.20 1.59 -1.48
C SER A 182 -32.65 2.74 -2.33
N ALA A 183 -31.99 3.72 -1.71
CA ALA A 183 -31.35 4.83 -2.43
C ALA A 183 -30.32 4.32 -3.45
N MET A 184 -29.56 3.30 -3.06
CA MET A 184 -28.57 2.71 -3.94
C MET A 184 -29.19 1.95 -5.11
N GLN A 185 -30.23 1.16 -4.85
CA GLN A 185 -30.95 0.45 -5.90
C GLN A 185 -31.56 1.39 -6.94
N GLU A 186 -32.11 2.52 -6.48
CA GLU A 186 -32.64 3.57 -7.35
C GLU A 186 -31.52 4.25 -8.15
N ALA A 187 -30.43 4.64 -7.48
CA ALA A 187 -29.30 5.35 -8.12
C ALA A 187 -28.60 4.54 -9.23
N ILE A 188 -28.55 3.21 -9.11
CA ILE A 188 -27.90 2.32 -10.10
C ILE A 188 -28.90 1.51 -10.94
N GLU A 189 -30.19 1.89 -10.90
CA GLU A 189 -31.28 1.29 -11.68
C GLU A 189 -31.38 -0.25 -11.53
N SER A 190 -31.14 -0.74 -10.31
CA SER A 190 -31.10 -2.17 -9.99
C SER A 190 -32.08 -2.53 -8.87
N PRO A 191 -33.40 -2.40 -9.11
CA PRO A 191 -34.43 -2.66 -8.09
C PRO A 191 -34.36 -4.12 -7.61
N ASN A 192 -34.54 -4.31 -6.31
CA ASN A 192 -34.56 -5.63 -5.64
C ASN A 192 -33.29 -6.47 -5.84
N LYS A 193 -32.17 -5.85 -6.22
CA LYS A 193 -30.87 -6.53 -6.37
C LYS A 193 -29.87 -6.07 -5.33
N CYS A 194 -28.85 -6.89 -5.12
CA CYS A 194 -27.70 -6.66 -4.25
C CYS A 194 -26.46 -7.31 -4.87
N THR A 195 -25.28 -6.92 -4.40
CA THR A 195 -24.01 -7.51 -4.85
C THR A 195 -23.74 -8.80 -4.09
N TYR A 196 -23.98 -8.80 -2.78
CA TYR A 196 -23.81 -9.95 -1.91
C TYR A 196 -24.77 -9.88 -0.72
N ILE A 197 -24.97 -11.02 -0.07
CA ILE A 197 -25.69 -11.12 1.20
C ILE A 197 -24.71 -11.58 2.26
N LEU A 198 -24.58 -10.82 3.34
CA LEU A 198 -23.86 -11.21 4.53
C LEU A 198 -24.77 -12.11 5.37
N VAL A 199 -24.26 -13.26 5.78
CA VAL A 199 -25.00 -14.25 6.55
C VAL A 199 -24.29 -14.47 7.87
N LYS A 200 -25.02 -14.21 8.96
CA LYS A 200 -24.57 -14.49 10.32
C LYS A 200 -25.10 -15.85 10.76
N VAL A 201 -24.21 -16.66 11.32
CA VAL A 201 -24.50 -18.01 11.81
C VAL A 201 -25.01 -17.93 13.25
N LYS A 202 -25.88 -18.86 13.66
CA LYS A 202 -26.34 -18.98 15.05
C LYS A 202 -25.18 -19.37 15.97
N ASP A 203 -25.17 -18.81 17.18
CA ASP A 203 -24.11 -19.05 18.15
C ASP A 203 -23.97 -20.56 18.44
N GLY A 204 -22.74 -21.08 18.41
CA GLY A 204 -22.43 -22.50 18.63
C GLY A 204 -22.62 -23.43 17.42
N LYS A 205 -23.01 -22.92 16.24
CA LYS A 205 -23.03 -23.69 14.99
C LYS A 205 -21.74 -23.47 14.19
N ASP A 206 -21.31 -24.51 13.49
CA ASP A 206 -20.13 -24.46 12.62
C ASP A 206 -20.45 -23.73 11.30
N PRO A 207 -19.77 -22.61 10.97
CA PRO A 207 -19.98 -21.88 9.73
C PRO A 207 -19.76 -22.71 8.47
N GLU A 208 -18.85 -23.68 8.47
CA GLU A 208 -18.61 -24.56 7.31
C GLU A 208 -19.82 -25.44 7.01
N GLN A 209 -20.40 -26.04 8.06
CA GLN A 209 -21.59 -26.87 7.92
C GLN A 209 -22.78 -26.05 7.43
N VAL A 210 -22.95 -24.82 7.93
CA VAL A 210 -24.02 -23.93 7.47
C VAL A 210 -23.78 -23.49 6.02
N ALA A 211 -22.54 -23.16 5.64
CA ALA A 211 -22.18 -22.86 4.25
C ALA A 211 -22.51 -24.03 3.31
N ASN A 212 -22.21 -25.26 3.70
CA ASN A 212 -22.54 -26.46 2.91
C ASN A 212 -24.06 -26.65 2.76
N ARG A 213 -24.84 -26.43 3.82
CA ARG A 213 -26.31 -26.46 3.75
C ARG A 213 -26.86 -25.39 2.82
N ILE A 214 -26.31 -24.18 2.87
CA ILE A 214 -26.69 -23.09 1.96
C ILE A 214 -26.39 -23.49 0.51
N ASN A 215 -25.25 -24.13 0.25
CA ASN A 215 -24.89 -24.59 -1.08
C ASN A 215 -25.85 -25.66 -1.63
N GLN A 216 -26.25 -26.60 -0.77
CA GLN A 216 -27.23 -27.64 -1.13
C GLN A 216 -28.63 -27.06 -1.38
N ALA A 217 -29.07 -26.10 -0.57
CA ALA A 217 -30.39 -25.49 -0.69
C ALA A 217 -30.49 -24.49 -1.86
N LEU A 218 -29.38 -23.82 -2.20
CA LEU A 218 -29.31 -22.74 -3.20
C LEU A 218 -28.17 -22.96 -4.20
N PRO A 219 -28.20 -24.04 -5.01
CA PRO A 219 -27.13 -24.36 -5.95
C PRO A 219 -26.96 -23.28 -7.03
N GLY A 220 -25.75 -23.16 -7.57
CA GLY A 220 -25.40 -22.19 -8.61
C GLY A 220 -24.94 -20.81 -8.10
N ASN A 221 -24.88 -20.64 -6.78
CA ASN A 221 -24.31 -19.45 -6.13
C ASN A 221 -22.95 -19.77 -5.52
N LYS A 222 -22.14 -18.74 -5.29
CA LYS A 222 -20.84 -18.85 -4.64
C LYS A 222 -20.98 -18.52 -3.16
N ILE A 223 -20.47 -19.40 -2.31
CA ILE A 223 -20.48 -19.23 -0.86
C ILE A 223 -19.03 -19.19 -0.41
N ASN A 224 -18.65 -18.10 0.23
CA ASN A 224 -17.30 -17.94 0.79
C ASN A 224 -17.42 -17.69 2.28
N LEU A 225 -16.53 -18.29 3.06
CA LEU A 225 -16.39 -17.90 4.46
C LEU A 225 -15.73 -16.53 4.51
N THR A 226 -16.24 -15.66 5.37
CA THR A 226 -15.70 -14.31 5.53
C THR A 226 -14.24 -14.34 5.97
N ARG A 227 -13.86 -15.30 6.82
CA ARG A 227 -12.47 -15.49 7.25
C ARG A 227 -11.54 -15.77 6.07
N ASP A 228 -11.99 -16.59 5.11
CA ASP A 228 -11.20 -16.89 3.91
C ASP A 228 -11.11 -15.65 3.03
N LEU A 229 -12.13 -14.76 3.06
CA LEU A 229 -12.11 -13.44 2.43
C LEU A 229 -11.11 -12.46 3.07
N ILE A 230 -10.83 -12.62 4.36
CA ILE A 230 -9.92 -11.77 5.13
C ILE A 230 -8.47 -12.27 5.05
N ILE A 231 -8.24 -13.58 4.89
CA ILE A 231 -6.90 -14.18 4.89
C ILE A 231 -6.12 -13.77 3.62
N ASP A 232 -5.03 -13.04 3.90
CA ASP A 232 -3.99 -12.48 3.03
C ASP A 232 -4.42 -11.76 1.76
N ALA A 233 -4.86 -10.50 1.92
CA ALA A 233 -4.93 -9.52 0.83
C ALA A 233 -3.61 -9.38 0.04
N GLN A 234 -2.46 -9.77 0.61
CA GLN A 234 -1.17 -9.87 -0.10
C GLN A 234 -1.10 -11.07 -1.07
N ASP A 235 -1.65 -12.22 -0.71
CA ASP A 235 -1.70 -13.41 -1.56
C ASP A 235 -2.84 -13.35 -2.59
N ARG A 236 -3.86 -12.55 -2.29
CA ARG A 236 -5.01 -12.29 -3.17
C ARG A 236 -4.72 -11.40 -4.35
N VAL A 237 -3.64 -10.61 -4.33
CA VAL A 237 -3.18 -9.88 -5.51
C VAL A 237 -2.13 -10.77 -6.17
N PRO A 238 -2.53 -11.69 -7.07
CA PRO A 238 -1.59 -12.60 -7.72
C PRO A 238 -0.47 -11.81 -8.37
N GLY A 239 0.76 -12.09 -7.95
CA GLY A 239 1.95 -11.41 -8.45
C GLY A 239 2.40 -10.19 -7.64
N LEU A 240 1.68 -9.71 -6.62
CA LEU A 240 2.13 -8.58 -5.78
C LEU A 240 3.47 -8.88 -5.11
N ASN A 241 3.61 -10.05 -4.50
CA ASN A 241 4.89 -10.48 -3.90
C ASN A 241 6.02 -10.58 -4.93
N LYS A 242 5.73 -11.03 -6.16
CA LYS A 242 6.72 -11.07 -7.25
C LYS A 242 7.09 -9.65 -7.71
N PHE A 243 6.10 -8.79 -7.87
CA PHE A 243 6.25 -7.38 -8.25
C PHE A 243 7.09 -6.61 -7.22
N LEU A 244 6.81 -6.77 -5.92
CA LEU A 244 7.61 -6.18 -4.85
C LEU A 244 9.05 -6.66 -4.88
N ARG A 245 9.31 -7.95 -5.12
CA ARG A 245 10.68 -8.47 -5.27
C ARG A 245 11.41 -7.87 -6.47
N VAL A 246 10.74 -7.67 -7.60
CA VAL A 246 11.32 -7.01 -8.78
C VAL A 246 11.65 -5.55 -8.48
N LEU A 247 10.75 -4.82 -7.81
CA LEU A 247 10.99 -3.44 -7.40
C LEU A 247 12.15 -3.30 -6.41
N ILE A 248 12.26 -4.24 -5.47
CA ILE A 248 13.42 -4.33 -4.58
C ILE A 248 14.71 -4.47 -5.38
N GLY A 249 14.73 -5.42 -6.34
CA GLY A 249 15.88 -5.63 -7.21
C GLY A 249 16.24 -4.40 -8.03
N LEU A 250 15.23 -3.69 -8.54
CA LEU A 250 15.42 -2.44 -9.28
C LEU A 250 15.98 -1.33 -8.39
N GLY A 251 15.50 -1.19 -7.16
CA GLY A 251 16.03 -0.23 -6.19
C GLY A 251 17.50 -0.50 -5.86
N ALA A 252 17.86 -1.78 -5.64
CA ALA A 252 19.24 -2.22 -5.45
C ALA A 252 20.13 -1.86 -6.65
N PHE A 253 19.63 -2.14 -7.86
CA PHE A 253 20.33 -1.92 -9.11
C PHE A 253 20.58 -0.43 -9.37
N VAL A 254 19.56 0.41 -9.17
CA VAL A 254 19.68 1.88 -9.30
C VAL A 254 20.72 2.40 -8.31
N SER A 255 20.63 2.01 -7.04
CA SER A 255 21.61 2.40 -6.01
C SER A 255 23.04 2.01 -6.41
N ALA A 256 23.24 0.76 -6.86
CA ALA A 256 24.55 0.26 -7.25
C ALA A 256 25.13 1.00 -8.47
N ILE A 257 24.31 1.27 -9.49
CA ILE A 257 24.77 2.00 -10.69
C ILE A 257 25.17 3.44 -10.37
N PHE A 258 24.38 4.15 -9.56
CA PHE A 258 24.72 5.53 -9.19
C PHE A 258 26.04 5.58 -8.41
N VAL A 259 26.24 4.65 -7.47
CA VAL A 259 27.48 4.55 -6.71
C VAL A 259 28.64 4.13 -7.61
N LEU A 260 28.46 3.18 -8.52
CA LEU A 260 29.50 2.76 -9.47
C LEU A 260 29.94 3.91 -10.37
N LEU A 261 28.99 4.58 -11.03
CA LEU A 261 29.28 5.67 -11.96
C LEU A 261 30.03 6.79 -11.24
N SER A 262 29.64 7.08 -10.00
CA SER A 262 30.37 8.03 -9.19
C SER A 262 31.74 7.51 -8.77
N MET A 263 31.87 6.36 -8.13
CA MET A 263 33.19 5.91 -7.69
C MET A 263 34.17 5.79 -8.86
N TYR A 264 33.72 5.32 -10.01
CA TYR A 264 34.49 5.28 -11.24
C TYR A 264 35.06 6.65 -11.61
N THR A 265 34.19 7.65 -11.73
CA THR A 265 34.63 8.99 -12.12
C THR A 265 35.48 9.66 -11.02
N THR A 266 35.34 9.26 -9.73
CA THR A 266 36.13 9.82 -8.62
C THR A 266 37.55 9.30 -8.69
N ILE A 267 37.68 8.01 -8.97
CA ILE A 267 38.97 7.35 -9.11
C ILE A 267 39.71 7.89 -10.32
N THR A 268 39.04 8.12 -11.47
CA THR A 268 39.70 8.68 -12.65
C THR A 268 40.21 10.09 -12.42
N GLU A 269 39.49 10.91 -11.66
CA GLU A 269 39.94 12.26 -11.30
C GLU A 269 41.09 12.27 -10.27
N ARG A 270 41.20 11.21 -9.46
CA ARG A 270 42.17 11.12 -8.34
C ARG A 270 43.29 10.11 -8.60
N GLN A 271 43.51 9.71 -9.85
CA GLN A 271 44.54 8.70 -10.18
C GLN A 271 45.92 9.11 -9.66
N ARG A 272 46.27 10.39 -9.71
CA ARG A 272 47.55 10.92 -9.21
C ARG A 272 47.70 10.78 -7.69
N GLU A 273 46.66 11.09 -6.93
CA GLU A 273 46.67 10.91 -5.47
C GLU A 273 46.84 9.44 -5.08
N ILE A 274 46.16 8.55 -5.82
CA ILE A 274 46.26 7.09 -5.62
C ILE A 274 47.67 6.61 -6.00
N GLY A 275 48.26 7.13 -7.09
CA GLY A 275 49.65 6.86 -7.48
C GLY A 275 50.66 7.29 -6.43
N ILE A 276 50.48 8.46 -5.81
CA ILE A 276 51.31 8.96 -4.70
C ILE A 276 51.18 8.05 -3.46
N LEU A 277 49.96 7.66 -3.10
CA LEU A 277 49.75 6.73 -1.98
C LEU A 277 50.44 5.39 -2.24
N LYS A 278 50.38 4.87 -3.47
CA LYS A 278 51.07 3.63 -3.86
C LYS A 278 52.59 3.76 -3.87
N SER A 279 53.15 4.90 -4.31
CA SER A 279 54.60 5.12 -4.28
C SER A 279 55.14 5.23 -2.84
N LEU A 280 54.31 5.69 -1.90
CA LEU A 280 54.58 5.68 -0.46
C LEU A 280 54.38 4.29 0.20
N GLY A 281 54.02 3.26 -0.57
CA GLY A 281 53.90 1.88 -0.08
C GLY A 281 52.49 1.45 0.33
N ALA A 282 51.44 2.19 -0.04
CA ALA A 282 50.06 1.78 0.24
C ALA A 282 49.72 0.44 -0.43
N SER A 283 49.21 -0.51 0.36
CA SER A 283 48.80 -1.82 -0.16
C SER A 283 47.52 -1.73 -0.99
N LYS A 284 47.29 -2.72 -1.87
CA LYS A 284 46.04 -2.82 -2.66
C LYS A 284 44.80 -2.86 -1.76
N GLY A 285 44.88 -3.61 -0.64
CA GLY A 285 43.80 -3.72 0.33
C GLY A 285 43.50 -2.41 1.05
N PHE A 286 44.53 -1.60 1.33
CA PHE A 286 44.34 -0.27 1.93
C PHE A 286 43.53 0.64 1.00
N ILE A 287 43.88 0.70 -0.29
CA ILE A 287 43.17 1.52 -1.29
C ILE A 287 41.71 1.09 -1.41
N ILE A 288 41.46 -0.22 -1.50
CA ILE A 288 40.10 -0.77 -1.55
C ILE A 288 39.32 -0.36 -0.29
N SER A 289 39.91 -0.53 0.90
CA SER A 289 39.24 -0.20 2.17
C SER A 289 38.86 1.29 2.29
N VAL A 290 39.69 2.19 1.76
CA VAL A 290 39.41 3.64 1.78
C VAL A 290 38.23 3.97 0.86
N ILE A 291 38.21 3.42 -0.35
CA ILE A 291 37.16 3.67 -1.34
C ILE A 291 35.83 3.04 -0.89
N GLU A 292 35.86 1.81 -0.38
CA GLU A 292 34.68 1.14 0.19
C GLU A 292 34.13 1.91 1.40
N SER A 293 35.00 2.47 2.25
CA SER A 293 34.56 3.30 3.38
C SER A 293 33.89 4.59 2.93
N GLU A 294 34.37 5.20 1.84
CA GLU A 294 33.75 6.38 1.24
C GLU A 294 32.37 6.05 0.67
N ALA A 295 32.26 4.93 -0.06
CA ALA A 295 30.99 4.45 -0.58
C ALA A 295 29.99 4.07 0.54
N LEU A 296 30.47 3.47 1.63
CA LEU A 296 29.65 3.15 2.79
C LEU A 296 29.10 4.42 3.44
N LEU A 297 29.93 5.46 3.62
CA LEU A 297 29.46 6.73 4.19
C LEU A 297 28.41 7.40 3.30
N ILE A 298 28.64 7.43 1.99
CA ILE A 298 27.65 7.92 1.01
C ILE A 298 26.36 7.11 1.10
N GLY A 299 26.46 5.79 1.21
CA GLY A 299 25.33 4.88 1.39
C GLY A 299 24.51 5.21 2.64
N VAL A 300 25.18 5.35 3.79
CA VAL A 300 24.53 5.69 5.06
C VAL A 300 23.82 7.04 5.00
N ILE A 301 24.47 8.07 4.45
CA ILE A 301 23.85 9.39 4.31
C ILE A 301 22.67 9.33 3.33
N GLY A 302 22.82 8.62 2.21
CA GLY A 302 21.75 8.38 1.25
C GLY A 302 20.55 7.66 1.85
N ILE A 303 20.78 6.68 2.73
CA ILE A 303 19.74 5.97 3.46
C ILE A 303 18.97 6.90 4.40
N ILE A 304 19.68 7.71 5.19
CA ILE A 304 19.05 8.66 6.12
C ILE A 304 18.17 9.63 5.34
N ILE A 305 18.70 10.21 4.25
CA ILE A 305 17.97 11.15 3.41
C ILE A 305 16.78 10.45 2.72
N GLY A 306 16.97 9.24 2.20
CA GLY A 306 15.91 8.44 1.59
C GLY A 306 14.77 8.11 2.56
N LEU A 307 15.08 7.80 3.82
CA LEU A 307 14.07 7.59 4.86
C LEU A 307 13.24 8.85 5.12
N VAL A 308 13.90 10.01 5.24
CA VAL A 308 13.22 11.30 5.41
C VAL A 308 12.32 11.61 4.21
N PHE A 309 12.83 11.45 2.99
CA PHE A 309 12.03 11.63 1.78
C PHE A 309 10.85 10.65 1.72
N SER A 310 11.04 9.40 2.10
CA SER A 310 9.95 8.40 2.16
C SER A 310 8.83 8.84 3.08
N ILE A 311 9.16 9.37 4.27
CA ILE A 311 8.16 9.86 5.23
C ILE A 311 7.40 11.07 4.68
N ILE A 312 8.12 12.02 4.08
CA ILE A 312 7.52 13.22 3.47
C ILE A 312 6.59 12.80 2.33
N SER A 313 7.08 11.99 1.40
CA SER A 313 6.30 11.48 0.27
C SER A 313 5.10 10.66 0.72
N ALA A 314 5.22 9.82 1.74
CA ALA A 314 4.09 9.08 2.29
C ALA A 314 3.02 10.00 2.90
N SER A 315 3.43 11.10 3.55
CA SER A 315 2.50 12.11 4.05
C SER A 315 1.75 12.80 2.91
N LEU A 316 2.46 13.18 1.85
CA LEU A 316 1.86 13.77 0.64
C LEU A 316 0.88 12.79 -0.02
N ILE A 317 1.26 11.51 -0.19
CA ILE A 317 0.40 10.49 -0.77
C ILE A 317 -0.88 10.30 0.07
N ARG A 318 -0.75 10.24 1.41
CA ARG A 318 -1.91 10.11 2.30
C ARG A 318 -2.87 11.29 2.19
N ASN A 319 -2.35 12.52 2.07
CA ASN A 319 -3.17 13.73 2.06
C ASN A 319 -3.77 14.05 0.69
N TYR A 320 -3.03 13.80 -0.40
CA TYR A 320 -3.46 14.16 -1.76
C TYR A 320 -4.12 13.01 -2.53
N LEU A 321 -3.69 11.77 -2.29
CA LEU A 321 -4.19 10.58 -3.00
C LEU A 321 -5.09 9.70 -2.12
N GLU A 322 -5.20 9.98 -0.81
CA GLU A 322 -6.01 9.23 0.16
C GLU A 322 -5.64 7.73 0.27
N LEU A 323 -4.46 7.37 -0.22
CA LEU A 323 -3.95 6.01 -0.19
C LEU A 323 -3.31 5.72 1.17
N ALA A 324 -3.61 4.55 1.73
CA ALA A 324 -2.97 4.08 2.94
C ALA A 324 -1.52 3.68 2.62
N VAL A 325 -0.57 4.36 3.26
CA VAL A 325 0.86 4.03 3.20
C VAL A 325 1.33 3.71 4.61
N GLU A 326 1.77 2.47 4.81
CA GLU A 326 2.26 1.97 6.10
C GLU A 326 3.67 1.40 5.96
N PHE A 327 4.62 1.98 6.68
CA PHE A 327 5.97 1.44 6.73
C PHE A 327 6.09 0.41 7.83
N THR A 328 6.53 -0.79 7.46
CA THR A 328 6.81 -1.87 8.42
C THR A 328 8.30 -1.91 8.72
N THR A 329 8.68 -2.17 9.97
CA THR A 329 10.08 -2.29 10.41
C THR A 329 10.89 -3.24 9.52
N GLN A 330 10.31 -4.36 9.12
CA GLN A 330 10.93 -5.33 8.22
C GLN A 330 11.36 -4.71 6.87
N TRP A 331 10.50 -3.89 6.26
CA TRP A 331 10.78 -3.25 4.97
C TRP A 331 11.78 -2.11 5.08
N ILE A 332 11.78 -1.41 6.21
CA ILE A 332 12.83 -0.43 6.54
C ILE A 332 14.19 -1.13 6.60
N LEU A 333 14.29 -2.25 7.32
CA LEU A 333 15.53 -3.02 7.41
C LEU A 333 15.98 -3.59 6.05
N ILE A 334 15.05 -4.10 5.24
CA ILE A 334 15.34 -4.58 3.89
C ILE A 334 15.89 -3.46 3.01
N ALA A 335 15.26 -2.27 3.01
CA ALA A 335 15.73 -1.13 2.23
C ALA A 335 17.13 -0.68 2.67
N ILE A 336 17.38 -0.61 3.98
CA ILE A 336 18.71 -0.27 4.54
C ILE A 336 19.76 -1.29 4.07
N LEU A 337 19.48 -2.60 4.26
CA LEU A 337 20.41 -3.66 3.90
C LEU A 337 20.76 -3.62 2.42
N ILE A 338 19.75 -3.44 1.58
CA ILE A 338 19.91 -3.44 0.12
C ILE A 338 20.67 -2.22 -0.37
N SER A 339 20.42 -1.05 0.20
CA SER A 339 21.19 0.14 -0.13
C SER A 339 22.63 0.05 0.34
N LEU A 340 22.90 -0.53 1.51
CA LEU A 340 24.27 -0.79 1.96
C LEU A 340 24.99 -1.76 1.02
N VAL A 341 24.38 -2.91 0.74
CA VAL A 341 24.95 -3.93 -0.17
C VAL A 341 25.12 -3.35 -1.57
N GLY A 342 24.14 -2.60 -2.08
CA GLY A 342 24.20 -1.94 -3.37
C GLY A 342 25.33 -0.91 -3.46
N SER A 343 25.55 -0.12 -2.42
CA SER A 343 26.66 0.84 -2.36
C SER A 343 28.02 0.15 -2.34
N LEU A 344 28.19 -0.91 -1.56
CA LEU A 344 29.44 -1.68 -1.51
C LEU A 344 29.72 -2.36 -2.86
N LEU A 345 28.73 -3.06 -3.43
CA LEU A 345 28.86 -3.72 -4.73
C LEU A 345 29.14 -2.73 -5.86
N GLY A 346 28.52 -1.54 -5.83
CA GLY A 346 28.76 -0.48 -6.79
C GLY A 346 30.20 0.06 -6.74
N ALA A 347 30.77 0.19 -5.54
CA ALA A 347 32.12 0.70 -5.33
C ALA A 347 33.22 -0.34 -5.55
N PHE A 348 32.90 -1.62 -5.43
CA PHE A 348 33.87 -2.71 -5.49
C PHE A 348 34.66 -2.75 -6.80
N TYR A 349 33.98 -2.68 -7.96
CA TYR A 349 34.66 -2.70 -9.26
C TYR A 349 35.60 -1.49 -9.45
N PRO A 350 35.16 -0.24 -9.22
CA PRO A 350 36.05 0.91 -9.21
C PRO A 350 37.22 0.78 -8.21
N ALA A 351 36.96 0.35 -6.97
CA ALA A 351 37.98 0.18 -5.94
C ALA A 351 39.06 -0.82 -6.35
N TRP A 352 38.65 -1.95 -6.93
CA TRP A 352 39.57 -2.95 -7.48
C TRP A 352 40.40 -2.39 -8.63
N LYS A 353 39.77 -1.67 -9.57
CA LYS A 353 40.45 -1.00 -10.69
C LYS A 353 41.48 0.02 -10.18
N ALA A 354 41.12 0.82 -9.18
CA ALA A 354 42.01 1.80 -8.54
C ALA A 354 43.25 1.14 -7.92
N SER A 355 43.08 0.01 -7.24
CA SER A 355 44.18 -0.71 -6.61
C SER A 355 45.25 -1.21 -7.60
N LYS A 356 44.88 -1.37 -8.88
CA LYS A 356 45.75 -1.86 -9.96
C LYS A 356 46.49 -0.76 -10.72
N ILE A 357 46.21 0.52 -10.47
CA ILE A 357 46.88 1.65 -11.13
C ILE A 357 48.40 1.57 -10.88
N ASP A 358 49.21 1.63 -11.93
CA ASP A 358 50.67 1.65 -11.82
C ASP A 358 51.16 3.07 -11.48
N PRO A 359 51.89 3.27 -10.36
CA PRO A 359 52.45 4.58 -10.01
C PRO A 359 53.30 5.18 -11.14
N VAL A 360 54.03 4.35 -11.88
CA VAL A 360 54.94 4.79 -12.95
C VAL A 360 54.15 5.32 -14.12
N GLU A 361 53.10 4.62 -14.58
CA GLU A 361 52.23 5.11 -15.67
C GLU A 361 51.52 6.42 -15.29
N THR A 362 51.10 6.58 -14.03
CA THR A 362 50.42 7.81 -13.60
C THR A 362 51.33 9.03 -13.49
N MET A 363 52.65 8.82 -13.36
CA MET A 363 53.63 9.89 -13.28
C MET A 363 54.33 10.15 -14.63
N ALA A 364 54.30 9.18 -15.54
CA ALA A 364 54.96 9.25 -16.86
C ALA A 364 54.03 9.68 -18.00
N ASN A 365 52.69 9.53 -17.88
CA ASN A 365 51.73 10.07 -18.84
C ASN A 365 51.53 11.59 -18.60
N GLU A 366 52.56 12.37 -18.92
CA GLU A 366 52.51 13.80 -19.29
C GLU A 366 53.44 14.06 -20.48
#